data_AF-A0A8K0K0K2-F1
#
_entry.id   AF-A0A8K0K0K2-F1
#
_cell.length_a   1.000
_cell.length_b   1.000
_cell.length_c   1.000
_cell.angle_alpha   90.00
_cell.angle_beta   90.00
_cell.angle_gamma   90.00
#
_symmetry.space_group_name_H-M   'P 1'
#
loop_
_entity.id
_entity.type
_entity.pdbx_description
1 polymer ?
#
loop_
_entity_poly.entity_id
_entity_poly.type
_entity_poly.pdbx_seq_one_letter_code
_entity_poly.pdbx_strand_id
1 'polypeptide(L)'
;MTNVVDLSILPMITVTRMADGSLNECMVPNEGPRNTENILDYIFSQCDVTGEGFAEASHLVTFLSELMKDSEVNQDTLNVLQTMLDPSNKNAVVDRSQFHKAMEEWEKLLKLS
;
A
#
# COMPACT_ATOMS: atom_id res chain seq x y z
N MET A 1 -8.70 -15.24 15.60
CA MET A 1 -7.36 -14.66 15.47
C MET A 1 -7.57 -13.39 14.68
N THR A 2 -7.50 -12.24 15.34
CA THR A 2 -7.71 -10.92 14.74
C THR A 2 -6.52 -10.64 13.83
N ASN A 3 -6.74 -10.60 12.51
CA ASN A 3 -5.69 -10.29 11.53
C ASN A 3 -5.42 -8.79 11.57
N VAL A 4 -4.65 -8.35 12.57
CA VAL A 4 -4.23 -6.95 12.65
C VAL A 4 -3.07 -6.77 11.68
N VAL A 5 -3.34 -6.11 10.55
CA VAL A 5 -2.28 -5.64 9.64
C VAL A 5 -1.58 -4.50 10.33
N ASP A 6 -0.43 -4.81 10.92
CA ASP A 6 0.43 -3.81 11.54
C ASP A 6 1.44 -3.31 10.51
N LEU A 7 1.09 -2.20 9.84
CA LEU A 7 1.94 -1.58 8.83
C LEU A 7 3.30 -1.15 9.40
N SER A 8 3.42 -0.95 10.72
CA SER A 8 4.69 -0.64 11.40
C SER A 8 5.64 -1.83 11.55
N ILE A 9 5.19 -3.08 11.36
CA ILE A 9 6.02 -4.30 11.42
C ILE A 9 6.50 -4.74 10.02
N LEU A 10 6.02 -4.13 8.94
CA LEU A 10 6.44 -4.51 7.58
C LEU A 10 7.97 -4.47 7.45
N PRO A 11 8.62 -5.57 7.01
CA PRO A 11 10.07 -5.62 6.87
C PRO A 11 10.53 -4.49 5.94
N MET A 12 11.67 -3.87 6.25
CA MET A 12 12.21 -2.71 5.53
C MET A 12 12.73 -3.08 4.13
N ILE A 13 11.82 -3.53 3.29
CA ILE A 13 12.07 -3.71 1.87
C ILE A 13 11.60 -2.43 1.22
N THR A 14 12.54 -1.55 0.88
CA THR A 14 12.27 -0.47 -0.07
C THR A 14 12.12 -1.14 -1.42
N VAL A 15 10.87 -1.46 -1.72
CA VAL A 15 10.48 -1.93 -3.03
C VAL A 15 10.57 -0.71 -3.96
N THR A 16 11.59 -0.64 -4.81
CA THR A 16 11.71 0.46 -5.79
C THR A 16 11.23 -0.04 -7.13
N ARG A 17 10.30 0.69 -7.76
CA ARG A 17 9.91 0.39 -9.14
C ARG A 17 11.02 0.85 -10.08
N MET A 18 11.62 -0.11 -10.76
CA MET A 18 12.65 0.10 -11.77
C MET A 18 12.02 0.67 -13.05
N ALA A 19 12.85 1.28 -13.90
CA ALA A 19 12.40 1.89 -15.16
C ALA A 19 11.73 0.90 -16.13
N ASP A 20 12.01 -0.40 -16.00
CA ASP A 20 11.36 -1.46 -16.78
C ASP A 20 10.03 -1.94 -16.15
N GLY A 21 9.60 -1.33 -15.05
CA GLY A 21 8.42 -1.73 -14.29
C GLY A 21 8.63 -2.88 -13.32
N SER A 22 9.82 -3.49 -13.29
CA SER A 22 10.18 -4.50 -12.29
C SER A 22 10.34 -3.87 -10.91
N LEU A 23 9.98 -4.61 -9.87
CA LEU A 23 10.17 -4.20 -8.49
C LEU A 23 11.52 -4.75 -7.98
N ASN A 24 12.38 -3.87 -7.46
CA ASN A 24 13.61 -4.29 -6.77
C ASN A 24 13.40 -4.26 -5.26
N GLU A 25 13.97 -5.22 -4.54
CA GLU A 25 13.90 -5.28 -3.08
C GLU A 25 15.22 -4.76 -2.50
N CYS A 26 15.25 -3.48 -2.10
CA CYS A 26 16.42 -2.90 -1.44
C CYS A 26 16.20 -2.87 0.08
N MET A 27 17.10 -3.50 0.83
CA MET A 27 17.07 -3.48 2.29
C MET A 27 17.63 -2.13 2.79
N VAL A 28 16.78 -1.23 3.28
CA VAL A 28 17.23 0.09 3.77
C VAL A 28 17.48 0.01 5.28
N PRO A 29 18.63 0.51 5.76
CA PRO A 29 18.92 0.51 7.19
C PRO A 29 17.90 1.35 7.97
N ASN A 30 17.58 0.85 9.16
CA ASN A 30 16.48 1.26 10.02
C ASN A 30 16.74 2.61 10.68
N GLU A 31 16.12 3.68 10.16
CA GLU A 31 16.19 5.02 10.77
C GLU A 31 14.82 5.43 11.34
N GLY A 32 14.52 4.96 12.57
CA GLY A 32 13.52 5.54 13.47
C GLY A 32 12.11 4.93 13.46
N PRO A 33 11.27 5.28 14.46
CA PRO A 33 9.87 4.85 14.52
C PRO A 33 9.12 5.48 13.33
N ARG A 34 8.68 4.64 12.39
CA ARG A 34 7.90 5.10 11.25
C ARG A 34 6.43 5.20 11.64
N ASN A 35 5.92 6.42 11.64
CA ASN A 35 4.48 6.66 11.73
C ASN A 35 3.82 6.04 10.49
N THR A 36 2.66 5.40 10.64
CA THR A 36 1.91 4.77 9.52
C THR A 36 1.77 5.71 8.32
N GLU A 37 1.56 7.01 8.58
CA GLU A 37 1.51 8.06 7.54
C GLU A 37 2.74 8.08 6.64
N ASN A 38 3.96 7.93 7.19
CA ASN A 38 5.19 7.95 6.41
C ASN A 38 5.30 6.72 5.48
N ILE A 39 4.72 5.59 5.87
CA ILE A 39 4.71 4.36 5.06
C ILE A 39 3.70 4.50 3.92
N LEU A 40 2.52 5.05 4.20
CA LEU A 40 1.51 5.34 3.18
C LEU A 40 2.02 6.35 2.15
N ASP A 41 2.72 7.38 2.62
CA ASP A 41 3.40 8.35 1.76
C ASP A 41 4.43 7.71 0.84
N TYR A 42 5.26 6.84 1.42
CA TYR A 42 6.25 6.10 0.65
C TYR A 42 5.58 5.25 -0.44
N ILE A 43 4.56 4.45 -0.08
CA ILE A 43 3.81 3.61 -1.02
C ILE A 43 3.21 4.46 -2.15
N PHE A 44 2.58 5.58 -1.80
CA PHE A 44 1.98 6.47 -2.78
C PHE A 44 3.05 7.03 -3.73
N SER A 45 4.20 7.48 -3.20
CA SER A 45 5.29 8.02 -4.02
C SER A 45 5.90 7.00 -5.00
N GLN A 46 5.90 5.72 -4.66
CA GLN A 46 6.37 4.66 -5.57
C GLN A 46 5.35 4.35 -6.68
N CYS A 47 4.07 4.68 -6.46
CA CYS A 47 2.99 4.43 -7.41
C CYS A 47 2.62 5.67 -8.24
N ASP A 48 2.95 6.88 -7.77
CA ASP A 48 2.86 8.14 -8.52
C ASP A 48 4.02 8.26 -9.51
N VAL A 49 3.93 7.48 -10.60
CA VAL A 49 4.99 7.40 -11.62
C VAL A 49 5.19 8.73 -12.36
N THR A 50 4.14 9.53 -12.50
CA THR A 50 4.22 10.82 -13.21
C THR A 50 4.64 11.97 -12.32
N GLY A 51 4.61 11.80 -10.98
CA GLY A 51 4.90 12.84 -10.01
C GLY A 51 3.82 13.94 -9.98
N GLU A 52 2.62 13.64 -10.49
CA GLU A 52 1.51 14.58 -10.59
C GLU A 52 0.59 14.53 -9.36
N GLY A 53 0.90 13.68 -8.39
CA GLY A 53 0.10 13.48 -7.18
C GLY A 53 -1.05 12.49 -7.36
N PHE A 54 -0.97 11.62 -8.37
CA PHE A 54 -1.99 10.60 -8.67
C PHE A 54 -1.35 9.24 -8.91
N ALA A 55 -1.99 8.19 -8.42
CA ALA A 55 -1.57 6.82 -8.65
C ALA A 55 -2.77 5.97 -9.08
N GLU A 56 -2.54 4.97 -9.91
CA GLU A 56 -3.58 4.01 -10.27
C GLU A 56 -3.88 3.10 -9.08
N ALA A 57 -5.16 2.87 -8.79
CA ALA A 57 -5.59 2.01 -7.69
C ALA A 57 -4.97 0.61 -7.77
N SER A 58 -4.90 0.02 -8.97
CA SER A 58 -4.29 -1.30 -9.16
C SER A 58 -2.80 -1.32 -8.84
N HIS A 59 -2.05 -0.26 -9.16
CA HIS A 59 -0.63 -0.15 -8.82
C HIS A 59 -0.42 -0.07 -7.30
N LEU A 60 -1.24 0.72 -6.61
CA LEU A 60 -1.19 0.84 -5.14
C LEU A 60 -1.45 -0.51 -4.47
N VAL A 61 -2.51 -1.22 -4.88
CA VAL A 61 -2.87 -2.53 -4.29
C VAL A 61 -1.82 -3.59 -4.63
N THR A 62 -1.29 -3.61 -5.85
CA THR A 62 -0.23 -4.54 -6.26
C THR A 62 1.04 -4.32 -5.44
N PHE A 63 1.45 -3.06 -5.28
CA PHE A 63 2.63 -2.70 -4.51
C PHE A 63 2.48 -3.05 -3.03
N LEU A 64 1.28 -2.79 -2.46
CA LEU A 64 0.96 -3.18 -1.09
C LEU A 64 0.96 -4.71 -0.93
N SER A 65 0.41 -5.46 -1.90
CA SER A 65 0.43 -6.93 -1.90
C SER A 65 1.85 -7.49 -1.88
N GLU A 66 2.78 -6.89 -2.64
CA GLU A 66 4.18 -7.33 -2.65
C GLU A 66 4.89 -6.94 -1.34
N LEU A 67 4.62 -5.76 -0.78
CA LEU A 67 5.14 -5.38 0.54
C LEU A 67 4.65 -6.29 1.67
N MET A 68 3.43 -6.79 1.55
CA MET A 68 2.77 -7.65 2.54
C MET A 68 2.83 -9.13 2.18
N LYS A 69 3.67 -9.52 1.21
CA LYS A 69 3.75 -10.90 0.70
C LYS A 69 4.08 -11.93 1.78
N ASP A 70 4.87 -11.52 2.77
CA ASP A 70 5.22 -12.33 3.95
C ASP A 70 4.28 -12.12 5.15
N SER A 71 3.23 -11.31 4.99
CA SER A 71 2.22 -11.06 6.03
C SER A 71 1.01 -11.99 5.85
N GLU A 72 0.25 -12.25 6.92
CA GLU A 72 -1.01 -13.04 6.88
C GLU A 72 -2.18 -12.30 6.16
N VAL A 73 -1.89 -11.28 5.34
CA VAL A 73 -2.91 -10.53 4.61
C VAL A 73 -3.37 -11.35 3.40
N ASN A 74 -4.58 -11.88 3.49
CA ASN A 74 -5.17 -12.64 2.39
C ASN A 74 -5.62 -11.75 1.23
N GLN A 75 -5.70 -12.35 0.03
CA GLN A 75 -6.11 -11.67 -1.21
C GLN A 75 -7.51 -11.07 -1.12
N ASP A 76 -8.45 -11.71 -0.41
CA ASP A 76 -9.79 -11.14 -0.15
C ASP A 76 -9.70 -9.77 0.52
N THR A 77 -8.76 -9.61 1.45
CA THR A 77 -8.54 -8.36 2.18
C THR A 77 -8.00 -7.26 1.28
N LEU A 78 -7.08 -7.60 0.38
CA LEU A 78 -6.56 -6.68 -0.64
C LEU A 78 -7.65 -6.29 -1.66
N ASN A 79 -8.55 -7.23 -1.99
CA ASN A 79 -9.67 -6.97 -2.88
C ASN A 79 -10.68 -5.98 -2.29
N VAL A 80 -10.86 -5.98 -0.96
CA VAL A 80 -11.64 -4.94 -0.26
C VAL A 80 -10.99 -3.57 -0.46
N LEU A 81 -9.67 -3.44 -0.26
CA LEU A 81 -8.96 -2.19 -0.48
C LEU A 81 -9.06 -1.73 -1.94
N GLN A 82 -8.93 -2.65 -2.92
CA GLN A 82 -9.13 -2.36 -4.33
C GLN A 82 -10.53 -1.80 -4.61
N THR A 83 -11.56 -2.38 -3.98
CA THR A 83 -12.95 -1.91 -4.15
C THR A 83 -13.19 -0.54 -3.50
N MET A 84 -12.47 -0.23 -2.42
CA MET A 84 -12.55 1.10 -1.77
C MET A 84 -11.89 2.19 -2.62
N LEU A 85 -10.77 1.88 -3.28
CA LEU A 85 -10.06 2.80 -4.16
C LEU A 85 -10.69 2.91 -5.55
N ASP A 86 -11.20 1.81 -6.08
CA ASP A 86 -11.81 1.71 -7.41
C ASP A 86 -13.09 0.87 -7.39
N PRO A 87 -14.21 1.44 -6.91
CA PRO A 87 -15.49 0.74 -6.84
C PRO A 87 -16.07 0.40 -8.22
N SER A 88 -15.58 1.04 -9.28
CA SER A 88 -16.02 0.77 -10.66
C SER A 88 -15.17 -0.29 -11.36
N ASN A 89 -14.06 -0.72 -10.75
CA ASN A 89 -13.07 -1.62 -11.33
C ASN A 89 -12.62 -1.16 -12.74
N LYS A 90 -12.34 0.15 -12.89
CA LYS A 90 -11.94 0.80 -14.14
C LYS A 90 -10.48 1.27 -14.14
N ASN A 91 -9.70 0.78 -13.18
CA ASN A 91 -8.38 1.25 -12.83
C ASN A 91 -8.37 2.77 -12.57
N ALA A 92 -9.20 3.21 -11.62
CA ALA A 92 -9.31 4.62 -11.26
C ALA A 92 -7.96 5.17 -10.77
N VAL A 93 -7.68 6.43 -11.15
CA VAL A 93 -6.59 7.20 -10.54
C VAL A 93 -7.08 7.81 -9.23
N VAL A 94 -6.27 7.67 -8.19
CA VAL A 94 -6.55 8.15 -6.84
C VAL A 94 -5.48 9.14 -6.42
N ASP A 95 -5.87 10.19 -5.70
CA ASP A 95 -4.92 11.10 -5.08
C ASP A 95 -4.48 10.59 -3.70
N ARG A 96 -3.44 11.22 -3.16
CA ARG A 96 -2.85 10.86 -1.86
C ARG A 96 -3.87 10.88 -0.71
N SER A 97 -4.76 11.86 -0.68
CA SER A 97 -5.77 11.97 0.39
C SER A 97 -6.79 10.85 0.30
N GLN A 98 -7.21 10.47 -0.91
CA GLN A 98 -8.11 9.34 -1.12
C GLN A 98 -7.46 8.03 -0.69
N PHE A 99 -6.19 7.82 -1.05
CA PHE A 99 -5.43 6.64 -0.64
C PHE A 99 -5.28 6.55 0.89
N HIS A 100 -4.86 7.61 1.56
CA HIS A 100 -4.71 7.62 3.02
C HIS A 100 -6.04 7.33 3.73
N LYS A 101 -7.14 7.93 3.25
CA LYS A 101 -8.47 7.67 3.82
C LYS A 101 -8.89 6.22 3.65
N ALA A 102 -8.71 5.66 2.45
CA ALA A 102 -9.04 4.26 2.18
C ALA A 102 -8.23 3.31 3.08
N MET A 103 -6.94 3.59 3.29
CA MET A 103 -6.07 2.81 4.18
C MET A 103 -6.51 2.90 5.65
N GLU A 104 -6.89 4.09 6.14
CA GLU A 104 -7.41 4.25 7.51
C GLU A 104 -8.72 3.48 7.71
N GLU A 105 -9.64 3.53 6.74
CA GLU A 105 -10.89 2.78 6.79
C GLU A 105 -10.64 1.27 6.70
N TRP A 106 -9.70 0.84 5.84
CA TRP A 106 -9.30 -0.55 5.69
C TRP A 106 -8.65 -1.11 6.96
N GLU A 107 -7.73 -0.38 7.60
CA GLU A 107 -7.14 -0.76 8.89
C GLU A 107 -8.20 -0.91 9.99
N LYS A 108 -9.22 -0.04 10.01
CA LYS A 108 -10.35 -0.16 10.96
C LYS A 108 -11.15 -1.44 10.73
N LEU A 109 -11.44 -1.79 9.47
CA LEU A 109 -12.15 -3.02 9.12
C LEU A 109 -11.37 -4.26 9.57
N LEU A 110 -10.05 -4.24 9.43
CA LEU A 110 -9.17 -5.33 9.82
C LEU A 110 -9.09 -5.53 11.33
N LYS A 111 -9.09 -4.43 12.10
CA LYS A 111 -9.10 -4.48 13.56
C LYS A 111 -10.45 -4.95 14.14
N LEU A 112 -11.52 -4.90 13.34
CA LEU A 112 -12.88 -5.30 13.73
C LEU A 112 -13.23 -6.75 13.35
N SER A 113 -12.42 -7.42 12.53
CA SER A 113 -12.65 -8.78 12.02
C SER A 113 -11.86 -9.86 12.76
#